data_AF-A0AAQ3NEB3-F1
#
_entry.id   AF-A0AAQ3NEB3-F1
#
_cell.length_a   1.000
_cell.length_b   1.000
_cell.length_c   1.000
_cell.angle_alpha   90.00
_cell.angle_beta   90.00
_cell.angle_gamma   90.00
#
_symmetry.space_group_name_H-M   'P 1'
#
loop_
_entity.id
_entity.type
_entity.pdbx_description
1 polymer ?
#
loop_
_entity_poly.entity_id
_entity_poly.type
_entity_poly.pdbx_seq_one_letter_code
_entity_poly.pdbx_strand_id
1 'polypeptide(L)'
;MSNGGMETKDRISALPDEILCHILSFLSTHDSFATSFLSKRWQPLWLFSPILHLNDQTFIRNGRSYSSFFNFAYGTLFKCRMHQPLTVARFNLTPRTCGYGSDFPYPLFKIWVSTVVQRGIQQLVIEIPRALEVPHIIWTCKTLVVLKLYRLSVDVFVKVHLPVLKTLHLDFLFVSKSQYLAEILHGCPVLEDFRAYHIFLDNKLDGVEFPTMPKLVRADLKVDYVFEFPLKVVSNVEYFRFFLKLKKESFPIFKNLLHLELHLGLNIQWHLVIKMLSHCPKLETIMLHMPVEPFSTTSWISPQFVPHCVASQLKRCSIFNYTGRKSELQFTKFILQNSTALQTMTIHKIRPSYSSNHQSKFQMLQELVMCPKNSAKCKLLFK
;
A
#
# COMPACT_ATOMS: atom_id res chain seq x y z
N MET A 1 -59.16 3.11 21.12
CA MET A 1 -58.06 3.02 20.15
C MET A 1 -56.75 3.15 20.91
N SER A 2 -56.09 2.03 21.18
CA SER A 2 -54.80 1.97 21.87
C SER A 2 -53.67 2.31 20.89
N ASN A 3 -53.00 3.42 21.12
CA ASN A 3 -51.76 3.77 20.42
C ASN A 3 -50.65 2.81 20.85
N GLY A 4 -50.48 1.73 20.08
CA GLY A 4 -49.31 0.86 20.15
C GLY A 4 -48.09 1.57 19.57
N GLY A 5 -47.44 2.41 20.37
CA GLY A 5 -46.12 2.92 20.04
C GLY A 5 -45.14 1.75 20.00
N MET A 6 -44.58 1.44 18.83
CA MET A 6 -43.43 0.54 18.76
C MET A 6 -42.28 1.19 19.53
N GLU A 7 -42.02 0.75 20.76
CA GLU A 7 -40.77 1.04 21.45
C GLU A 7 -39.62 0.55 20.57
N THR A 8 -38.88 1.46 19.96
CA THR A 8 -37.63 1.15 19.28
C THR A 8 -36.65 0.70 20.35
N LYS A 9 -36.59 -0.62 20.58
CA LYS A 9 -35.69 -1.25 21.54
C LYS A 9 -34.26 -0.79 21.25
N ASP A 10 -33.64 -0.08 22.18
CA ASP A 10 -32.23 0.33 22.06
C ASP A 10 -31.33 -0.89 22.19
N ARG A 11 -31.01 -1.49 21.05
CA ARG A 11 -30.18 -2.70 20.96
C ARG A 11 -28.70 -2.40 21.13
N ILE A 12 -28.26 -1.18 20.85
CA ILE A 12 -26.85 -0.81 20.93
C ILE A 12 -26.46 -0.60 22.38
N SER A 13 -27.27 0.14 23.15
CA SER A 13 -27.04 0.32 24.58
C SER A 13 -27.25 -0.96 25.39
N ALA A 14 -27.73 -2.06 24.79
CA ALA A 14 -27.81 -3.37 25.44
C ALA A 14 -26.53 -4.22 25.26
N LEU A 15 -25.60 -3.82 24.39
CA LEU A 15 -24.35 -4.55 24.16
C LEU A 15 -23.42 -4.45 25.37
N PRO A 16 -22.53 -5.44 25.60
CA PRO A 16 -21.45 -5.34 26.59
C PRO A 16 -20.48 -4.20 26.29
N ASP A 17 -19.86 -3.64 27.33
CA ASP A 17 -18.95 -2.49 27.20
C ASP A 17 -17.73 -2.82 26.32
N GLU A 18 -17.27 -4.07 26.31
CA GLU A 18 -16.18 -4.54 25.46
C GLU A 18 -16.53 -4.41 23.97
N ILE A 19 -17.77 -4.73 23.61
CA ILE A 19 -18.26 -4.62 22.24
C ILE A 19 -18.44 -3.15 21.86
N LEU A 20 -18.93 -2.33 22.78
CA LEU A 20 -19.04 -0.88 22.56
C LEU A 20 -17.65 -0.25 22.36
N CYS A 21 -16.66 -0.60 23.19
CA CYS A 21 -15.27 -0.19 23.02
C CYS A 21 -14.69 -0.66 21.67
N HIS A 22 -15.00 -1.89 21.25
CA HIS A 22 -14.61 -2.38 19.93
C HIS A 22 -15.24 -1.57 18.79
N ILE A 23 -16.54 -1.22 18.89
CA ILE A 23 -17.21 -0.34 17.92
C ILE A 23 -16.53 1.03 17.88
N LEU A 24 -16.28 1.65 19.03
CA LEU A 24 -15.59 2.93 19.14
C LEU A 24 -14.16 2.87 18.56
N SER A 25 -13.50 1.71 18.58
CA SER A 25 -12.16 1.53 18.02
C SER A 25 -12.09 1.74 16.49
N PHE A 26 -13.23 1.68 15.79
CA PHE A 26 -13.33 2.00 14.36
C PHE A 26 -13.52 3.49 14.07
N LEU A 27 -13.82 4.29 15.09
CA LEU A 27 -14.03 5.73 14.98
C LEU A 27 -12.74 6.52 15.27
N SER A 28 -12.70 7.77 14.84
CA SER A 28 -11.69 8.70 15.33
C SER A 28 -11.86 8.91 16.84
N THR A 29 -10.82 9.35 17.54
CA THR A 29 -10.90 9.63 18.98
C THR A 29 -11.89 10.78 19.26
N HIS A 30 -11.97 11.75 18.35
CA HIS A 30 -12.93 12.84 18.43
C HIS A 30 -14.37 12.33 18.31
N ASP A 31 -14.64 11.46 17.33
CA ASP A 31 -16.00 10.95 17.12
C ASP A 31 -16.39 9.96 18.21
N SER A 32 -15.43 9.18 18.73
CA SER A 32 -15.61 8.35 19.92
C SER A 32 -15.96 9.21 21.14
N PHE A 33 -15.24 10.30 21.36
CA PHE A 33 -15.57 11.26 22.41
C PHE A 33 -16.97 11.87 22.19
N ALA A 34 -17.38 12.17 20.96
CA ALA A 34 -18.71 12.71 20.70
C ALA A 34 -19.84 11.74 21.10
N THR A 35 -19.60 10.42 21.09
CA THR A 35 -20.59 9.46 21.61
C THR A 35 -20.85 9.60 23.11
N SER A 36 -19.93 10.21 23.88
CA SER A 36 -20.14 10.48 25.31
C SER A 36 -21.34 11.39 25.61
N PHE A 37 -21.78 12.18 24.62
CA PHE A 37 -22.97 13.04 24.75
C PHE A 37 -24.28 12.27 24.53
N LEU A 38 -24.23 11.04 24.02
CA LEU A 38 -25.43 10.23 23.75
C LEU A 38 -26.03 9.63 25.03
N SER A 39 -25.19 9.18 25.97
CA SER A 39 -25.66 8.74 27.30
C SER A 39 -24.50 8.65 28.31
N LYS A 40 -24.84 8.65 29.60
CA LYS A 40 -23.87 8.50 30.71
C LYS A 40 -23.03 7.23 30.59
N ARG A 41 -23.57 6.15 29.99
CA ARG A 41 -22.86 4.88 29.82
C ARG A 41 -21.71 4.99 28.82
N TRP A 42 -21.83 5.83 27.79
CA TRP A 42 -20.79 6.00 26.77
C TRP A 42 -19.66 6.93 27.22
N GLN A 43 -19.91 7.74 28.25
CA GLN A 43 -18.97 8.76 28.71
C GLN A 43 -17.58 8.23 29.08
N PRO A 44 -17.41 7.10 29.79
CA PRO A 44 -16.09 6.57 30.09
C PRO A 44 -15.52 5.67 28.99
N LEU A 45 -16.35 5.08 28.11
CA LEU A 45 -15.93 3.99 27.22
C LEU A 45 -14.84 4.39 26.22
N TRP A 46 -14.91 5.60 25.69
CA TRP A 46 -13.91 6.07 24.73
C TRP A 46 -12.50 6.20 25.32
N LEU A 47 -12.37 6.31 26.66
CA LEU A 47 -11.08 6.38 27.36
C LEU A 47 -10.35 5.04 27.38
N PHE A 48 -11.11 3.94 27.40
CA PHE A 48 -10.59 2.57 27.47
C PHE A 48 -10.20 1.97 26.12
N SER A 49 -10.49 2.66 25.03
CA SER A 49 -10.02 2.22 23.71
C SER A 49 -8.49 2.13 23.71
N PRO A 50 -7.86 1.05 23.21
CA PRO A 50 -6.40 0.97 23.06
C PRO A 50 -5.88 1.73 21.83
N ILE A 51 -6.80 2.31 21.05
CA ILE A 51 -6.50 3.03 19.80
C ILE A 51 -6.58 4.53 20.05
N LEU A 52 -5.52 5.23 19.68
CA LEU A 52 -5.54 6.68 19.52
C LEU A 52 -5.58 6.99 18.02
N HIS A 53 -6.71 7.47 17.53
CA HIS A 53 -6.84 7.95 16.16
C HIS A 53 -7.15 9.44 16.16
N LEU A 54 -6.15 10.26 15.87
CA LEU A 54 -6.30 11.70 15.72
C LEU A 54 -6.42 12.03 14.23
N ASN A 55 -7.61 12.49 13.84
CA ASN A 55 -7.94 12.84 12.47
C ASN A 55 -8.48 14.29 12.47
N ASP A 56 -7.85 15.16 11.69
CA ASP A 56 -8.22 16.57 11.62
C ASP A 56 -9.34 16.89 10.61
N GLN A 57 -9.73 15.92 9.77
CA GLN A 57 -10.71 16.13 8.71
C GLN A 57 -12.06 16.62 9.23
N THR A 58 -12.52 16.11 10.38
CA THR A 58 -13.78 16.55 11.00
C THR A 58 -13.70 17.98 11.48
N PHE A 59 -12.58 18.39 12.06
CA PHE A 59 -12.32 19.78 12.46
C PHE A 59 -12.28 20.70 11.24
N ILE A 60 -11.58 20.28 10.17
CA ILE A 60 -11.46 21.03 8.91
C ILE A 60 -12.84 21.22 8.26
N ARG A 61 -13.61 20.14 8.12
CA ARG A 61 -14.96 20.18 7.52
C ARG A 61 -15.89 21.13 8.28
N ASN A 62 -15.71 21.24 9.59
CA ASN A 62 -16.48 22.12 10.46
C ASN A 62 -15.88 23.54 10.58
N GLY A 63 -14.92 23.91 9.73
CA GLY A 63 -14.32 25.25 9.71
C GLY A 63 -13.42 25.57 10.92
N ARG A 64 -13.01 24.58 11.71
CA ARG A 64 -12.19 24.79 12.92
C ARG A 64 -10.71 24.97 12.58
N SER A 65 -9.97 25.67 13.44
CA SER A 65 -8.53 25.90 13.29
C SER A 65 -7.67 24.68 13.68
N TYR A 66 -6.42 24.64 13.22
CA TYR A 66 -5.44 23.66 13.69
C TYR A 66 -5.19 23.76 15.20
N SER A 67 -5.15 24.98 15.74
CA SER A 67 -5.00 25.19 17.19
C SER A 67 -6.11 24.51 18.00
N SER A 68 -7.35 24.54 17.51
CA SER A 68 -8.47 23.85 18.16
C SER A 68 -8.27 22.33 18.17
N PHE A 69 -7.80 21.77 17.06
CA PHE A 69 -7.47 20.35 16.97
C PHE A 69 -6.29 19.97 17.87
N PHE A 70 -5.22 20.77 17.89
CA PHE A 70 -4.05 20.53 18.73
C PHE A 70 -4.39 20.63 20.23
N ASN A 71 -5.27 21.54 20.63
CA ASN A 71 -5.77 21.62 22.00
C ASN A 71 -6.59 20.37 22.38
N PHE A 72 -7.46 19.89 21.48
CA PHE A 72 -8.20 18.64 21.69
C PHE A 72 -7.27 17.44 21.82
N ALA A 73 -6.30 17.31 20.91
CA ALA A 73 -5.30 16.26 20.92
C ALA A 73 -4.46 16.27 22.19
N TYR A 74 -4.02 17.46 22.63
CA TYR A 74 -3.29 17.65 23.88
C TYR A 74 -4.12 17.21 25.09
N GLY A 75 -5.37 17.69 25.22
CA GLY A 75 -6.28 17.28 26.29
C GLY A 75 -6.51 15.77 26.29
N THR A 76 -6.69 15.18 25.12
CA THR A 76 -6.87 13.73 24.97
C THR A 76 -5.65 12.94 25.44
N LEU A 77 -4.45 13.28 24.93
CA LEU A 77 -3.21 12.54 25.18
C LEU A 77 -2.68 12.71 26.60
N PHE A 78 -2.71 13.94 27.12
CA PHE A 78 -2.01 14.31 28.35
C PHE A 78 -2.94 14.51 29.55
N LYS A 79 -4.23 14.74 29.36
CA LYS A 79 -5.20 14.86 30.46
C LYS A 79 -6.07 13.61 30.58
N CYS A 80 -6.71 13.20 29.51
CA CYS A 80 -7.73 12.14 29.56
C CYS A 80 -7.13 10.73 29.53
N ARG A 81 -6.04 10.53 28.78
CA ARG A 81 -5.48 9.21 28.51
C ARG A 81 -4.01 9.09 28.91
N MET A 82 -3.52 9.90 29.86
CA MET A 82 -2.10 9.96 30.23
C MET A 82 -1.53 8.59 30.62
N HIS A 83 -2.28 7.82 31.41
CA HIS A 83 -1.85 6.52 31.95
C HIS A 83 -2.55 5.33 31.27
N GLN A 84 -3.37 5.56 30.24
CA GLN A 84 -4.06 4.49 29.54
C GLN A 84 -3.10 3.80 28.57
N PRO A 85 -3.10 2.46 28.52
CA PRO A 85 -2.28 1.72 27.57
C PRO A 85 -2.72 2.06 26.13
N LEU A 86 -1.74 2.25 25.26
CA LEU A 86 -1.97 2.45 23.83
C LEU A 86 -1.28 1.34 23.07
N THR A 87 -2.04 0.65 22.22
CA THR A 87 -1.47 -0.34 21.29
C THR A 87 -1.27 0.28 19.91
N VAL A 88 -2.16 1.20 19.52
CA VAL A 88 -2.18 1.80 18.18
C VAL A 88 -2.27 3.31 18.27
N ALA A 89 -1.41 4.01 17.53
CA ALA A 89 -1.52 5.44 17.28
C ALA A 89 -1.63 5.71 15.78
N ARG A 90 -2.63 6.51 15.39
CA ARG A 90 -2.86 6.96 14.01
C ARG A 90 -3.03 8.47 14.01
N PHE A 91 -2.16 9.14 13.27
CA PHE A 91 -2.20 10.58 13.06
C PHE A 91 -2.49 10.81 11.58
N ASN A 92 -3.71 11.24 11.25
CA ASN A 92 -4.14 11.56 9.90
C ASN A 92 -4.38 13.06 9.83
N LEU A 93 -3.33 13.80 9.46
CA LEU A 93 -3.32 15.26 9.48
C LEU A 93 -3.24 15.75 8.03
N THR A 94 -4.33 16.38 7.59
CA THR A 94 -4.55 16.72 6.19
C THR A 94 -3.66 17.90 5.81
N PRO A 95 -2.96 17.88 4.66
CA PRO A 95 -2.35 19.08 4.13
C PRO A 95 -3.47 20.11 3.92
N ARG A 96 -3.52 21.17 4.76
CA ARG A 96 -4.10 22.40 4.27
C ARG A 96 -3.25 22.82 3.08
N THR A 97 -3.78 23.63 2.18
CA THR A 97 -2.98 24.34 1.18
C THR A 97 -1.95 25.20 1.91
N CYS A 98 -0.85 24.58 2.33
CA CYS A 98 0.27 25.27 2.92
C CYS A 98 0.93 25.99 1.75
N GLY A 99 0.67 27.30 1.65
CA GLY A 99 1.77 28.20 1.29
C GLY A 99 2.96 27.87 2.19
N TYR A 100 4.17 28.07 1.69
CA TYR A 100 5.45 27.66 2.30
C TYR A 100 5.78 28.24 3.71
N GLY A 101 4.82 28.39 4.62
CA GLY A 101 4.99 28.95 5.97
C GLY A 101 4.19 28.23 7.06
N SER A 102 4.92 27.79 8.10
CA SER A 102 4.64 27.88 9.54
C SER A 102 3.32 27.42 10.21
N ASP A 103 2.26 27.02 9.53
CA ASP A 103 0.97 26.76 10.23
C ASP A 103 0.87 25.42 10.99
N PHE A 104 1.75 24.46 10.71
CA PHE A 104 1.73 23.18 11.40
C PHE A 104 2.65 23.24 12.64
N PRO A 105 2.13 23.08 13.87
CA PRO A 105 2.94 23.14 15.08
C PRO A 105 3.75 21.84 15.29
N TYR A 106 4.74 21.65 14.42
CA TYR A 106 5.62 20.47 14.37
C TYR A 106 6.29 20.15 15.73
N PRO A 107 6.77 21.12 16.53
CA PRO A 107 7.30 20.83 17.86
C PRO A 107 6.29 20.11 18.77
N LEU A 108 5.02 20.52 18.76
CA LEU A 108 3.97 19.85 19.54
C LEU A 108 3.69 18.44 19.00
N PHE A 109 3.67 18.29 17.68
CA PHE A 109 3.51 16.98 17.05
C PHE A 109 4.65 16.02 17.43
N LYS A 110 5.90 16.49 17.46
CA LYS A 110 7.04 15.68 17.94
C LYS A 110 6.81 15.18 19.37
N ILE A 111 6.30 16.02 20.25
CA ILE A 111 5.98 15.63 21.64
C ILE A 111 4.91 14.54 21.65
N TRP A 112 3.88 14.64 20.81
CA TRP A 112 2.83 13.61 20.72
C TRP A 112 3.40 12.26 20.27
N VAL A 113 4.21 12.26 19.22
CA VAL A 113 4.86 11.05 18.70
C VAL A 113 5.76 10.45 19.77
N SER A 114 6.62 11.24 20.41
CA SER A 114 7.49 10.77 21.49
C SER A 114 6.68 10.14 22.63
N THR A 115 5.57 10.78 23.02
CA THR A 115 4.70 10.30 24.09
C THR A 115 4.10 8.94 23.76
N VAL A 116 3.57 8.74 22.54
CA VAL A 116 2.98 7.44 22.18
C VAL A 116 4.04 6.36 22.01
N VAL A 117 5.22 6.70 21.47
CA VAL A 117 6.33 5.75 21.32
C VAL A 117 6.85 5.29 22.68
N GLN A 118 7.03 6.20 23.64
CA GLN A 118 7.47 5.88 25.01
C GLN A 118 6.48 4.98 25.77
N ARG A 119 5.20 4.95 25.35
CA ARG A 119 4.18 4.05 25.92
C ARG A 119 4.24 2.63 25.35
N GLY A 120 5.18 2.33 24.45
CA GLY A 120 5.36 0.98 23.93
C GLY A 120 4.30 0.55 22.91
N ILE A 121 3.80 1.49 22.09
CA ILE A 121 2.85 1.16 21.01
C ILE A 121 3.39 0.10 20.06
N GLN A 122 2.48 -0.67 19.47
CA GLN A 122 2.80 -1.72 18.49
C GLN A 122 2.54 -1.28 17.06
N GLN A 123 1.61 -0.34 16.84
CA GLN A 123 1.31 0.20 15.51
C GLN A 123 1.33 1.73 15.52
N LEU A 124 2.08 2.28 14.56
CA LEU A 124 2.14 3.71 14.31
C LEU A 124 1.83 3.99 12.84
N VAL A 125 0.84 4.85 12.60
CA VAL A 125 0.50 5.39 11.27
C VAL A 125 0.58 6.91 11.34
N ILE A 126 1.41 7.49 10.48
CA ILE A 126 1.58 8.95 10.40
C ILE A 126 1.37 9.38 8.95
N GLU A 127 0.33 10.18 8.74
CA GLU A 127 0.14 11.00 7.55
C GLU A 127 0.09 12.45 7.98
N ILE A 128 1.04 13.26 7.52
CA ILE A 128 1.11 14.69 7.86
C ILE A 128 1.33 15.57 6.61
N PRO A 129 1.19 16.90 6.73
CA PRO A 129 1.53 17.82 5.65
C PRO A 129 3.00 17.67 5.22
N ARG A 130 3.29 18.00 3.96
CA ARG A 130 4.52 17.59 3.25
C ARG A 130 5.81 18.04 3.93
N ALA A 131 6.84 17.20 3.78
CA ALA A 131 8.27 17.50 3.98
C ALA A 131 8.68 17.83 5.42
N LEU A 132 7.90 17.41 6.42
CA LEU A 132 8.32 17.43 7.81
C LEU A 132 9.19 16.21 8.11
N GLU A 133 10.21 16.41 8.92
CA GLU A 133 11.12 15.33 9.33
C GLU A 133 10.38 14.25 10.15
N VAL A 134 10.77 12.98 10.00
CA VAL A 134 10.29 11.90 10.85
C VAL A 134 10.96 12.00 12.23
N PRO A 135 10.19 12.08 13.33
CA PRO A 135 10.77 12.12 14.67
C PRO A 135 11.67 10.89 14.93
N HIS A 136 12.95 11.13 15.26
CA HIS A 136 13.96 10.07 15.33
C HIS A 136 13.66 8.95 16.34
N ILE A 137 12.88 9.26 17.39
CA ILE A 137 12.47 8.29 18.42
C ILE A 137 11.70 7.11 17.83
N ILE A 138 11.04 7.29 16.68
CA ILE A 138 10.33 6.22 15.99
C ILE A 138 11.32 5.12 15.60
N TRP A 139 12.51 5.47 15.11
CA TRP A 139 13.51 4.54 14.56
C TRP A 139 14.21 3.65 15.59
N THR A 140 14.02 3.91 16.88
CA THR A 140 14.61 3.13 17.99
C THR A 140 13.54 2.42 18.84
N CYS A 141 12.28 2.43 18.40
CA CYS A 141 11.16 1.83 19.12
C CYS A 141 11.20 0.29 19.06
N LYS A 142 11.44 -0.35 20.20
CA LYS A 142 11.58 -1.81 20.31
C LYS A 142 10.27 -2.59 20.31
N THR A 143 9.14 -1.91 20.48
CA THR A 143 7.80 -2.53 20.55
C THR A 143 7.05 -2.48 19.23
N LEU A 144 7.56 -1.71 18.25
CA LEU A 144 6.83 -1.39 17.04
C LEU A 144 6.82 -2.58 16.08
N VAL A 145 5.62 -3.08 15.76
CA VAL A 145 5.37 -4.19 14.83
C VAL A 145 4.95 -3.66 13.45
N VAL A 146 4.21 -2.56 13.41
CA VAL A 146 3.70 -1.94 12.17
C VAL A 146 4.02 -0.45 12.15
N LEU A 147 4.75 -0.01 11.12
CA LEU A 147 5.08 1.38 10.87
C LEU A 147 4.61 1.77 9.47
N LYS A 148 3.77 2.81 9.39
CA LYS A 148 3.34 3.37 8.10
C LYS A 148 3.52 4.88 8.11
N LEU A 149 4.34 5.37 7.19
CA LEU A 149 4.75 6.76 7.08
C LEU A 149 4.35 7.31 5.72
N TYR A 150 3.66 8.44 5.72
CA TYR A 150 3.13 9.09 4.53
C TYR A 150 3.55 10.57 4.50
N ARG A 151 4.13 11.02 3.38
CA ARG A 151 4.44 12.44 3.08
C ARG A 151 5.50 13.12 3.97
N LEU A 152 6.51 12.37 4.41
CA LEU A 152 7.54 12.84 5.35
C LEU A 152 8.92 12.99 4.69
N SER A 153 9.79 13.78 5.32
CA SER A 153 11.24 13.77 5.07
C SER A 153 11.93 12.81 6.04
N VAL A 154 12.86 12.02 5.54
CA VAL A 154 13.60 11.02 6.31
C VAL A 154 15.08 11.30 6.22
N ASP A 155 15.59 11.88 7.31
CA ASP A 155 17.02 12.00 7.57
C ASP A 155 17.33 11.20 8.84
N VAL A 156 18.12 10.14 8.67
CA VAL A 156 18.39 9.19 9.75
C VAL A 156 19.80 9.45 10.27
N PHE A 157 19.90 10.30 11.28
CA PHE A 157 21.18 10.56 11.97
C PHE A 157 21.44 9.58 13.12
N VAL A 158 20.53 8.63 13.34
CA VAL A 158 20.54 7.70 14.46
C VAL A 158 20.59 6.25 13.97
N LYS A 159 21.25 5.38 14.73
CA LYS A 159 21.23 3.94 14.45
C LYS A 159 19.79 3.41 14.56
N VAL A 160 19.23 2.97 13.44
CA VAL A 160 17.89 2.36 13.40
C VAL A 160 17.91 1.01 14.12
N HIS A 161 16.94 0.79 15.00
CA HIS A 161 16.77 -0.46 15.73
C HIS A 161 15.28 -0.72 16.00
N LEU A 162 14.67 -1.50 15.11
CA LEU A 162 13.27 -1.90 15.10
C LEU A 162 13.16 -3.43 15.10
N PRO A 163 13.54 -4.10 16.21
CA PRO A 163 13.80 -5.54 16.26
C PRO A 163 12.58 -6.42 16.01
N VAL A 164 11.37 -5.92 16.22
CA VAL A 164 10.11 -6.67 16.08
C VAL A 164 9.23 -6.17 14.92
N LEU A 165 9.75 -5.25 14.09
CA LEU A 165 8.98 -4.65 13.00
C LEU A 165 8.74 -5.65 11.87
N LYS A 166 7.47 -5.96 11.62
CA LYS A 166 7.01 -6.87 10.57
C LYS A 166 6.46 -6.16 9.34
N THR A 167 5.91 -4.95 9.50
CA THR A 167 5.32 -4.18 8.40
C THR A 167 5.90 -2.78 8.35
N LEU A 168 6.45 -2.41 7.20
CA LEU A 168 7.03 -1.10 6.93
C LEU A 168 6.47 -0.55 5.62
N HIS A 169 5.67 0.51 5.71
CA HIS A 169 5.14 1.20 4.53
C HIS A 169 5.67 2.63 4.49
N LEU A 170 6.28 2.98 3.37
CA LEU A 170 6.93 4.25 3.10
C LEU A 170 6.32 4.86 1.84
N ASP A 171 5.46 5.86 1.99
CA ASP A 171 4.71 6.43 0.87
C ASP A 171 4.96 7.94 0.78
N PHE A 172 5.35 8.43 -0.41
CA PHE A 172 5.66 9.85 -0.67
C PHE A 172 6.75 10.40 0.26
N LEU A 173 7.87 9.71 0.39
CA LEU A 173 8.97 10.15 1.25
C LEU A 173 10.07 10.86 0.47
N PHE A 174 10.63 11.89 1.10
CA PHE A 174 11.87 12.53 0.67
C PHE A 174 13.00 12.01 1.55
N VAL A 175 14.09 11.53 0.96
CA VAL A 175 15.25 11.00 1.69
C VAL A 175 16.49 11.69 1.15
N SER A 176 17.16 12.50 1.97
CA SER A 176 18.30 13.31 1.46
C SER A 176 19.51 12.44 1.08
N LYS A 177 19.62 11.23 1.63
CA LYS A 177 20.71 10.30 1.32
C LYS A 177 20.20 8.87 1.13
N SER A 178 20.69 8.22 0.07
CA SER A 178 20.42 6.81 -0.22
C SER A 178 20.82 5.88 0.93
N GLN A 179 21.85 6.22 1.70
CA GLN A 179 22.26 5.46 2.89
C GLN A 179 21.16 5.34 3.95
N TYR A 180 20.33 6.37 4.15
CA TYR A 180 19.28 6.34 5.18
C TYR A 180 18.23 5.28 4.90
N LEU A 181 17.89 5.04 3.62
CA LEU A 181 16.99 3.96 3.26
C LEU A 181 17.59 2.59 3.59
N ALA A 182 18.89 2.41 3.33
CA ALA A 182 19.59 1.18 3.67
C ALA A 182 19.67 0.98 5.20
N GLU A 183 19.95 2.03 5.97
CA GLU A 183 19.97 1.98 7.44
C GLU A 183 18.62 1.59 8.03
N ILE A 184 17.52 2.14 7.50
CA ILE A 184 16.16 1.76 7.92
C ILE A 184 15.94 0.27 7.72
N LEU A 185 16.29 -0.25 6.54
CA LEU A 185 16.12 -1.66 6.23
C LEU A 185 17.02 -2.55 7.09
N HIS A 186 18.27 -2.14 7.37
CA HIS A 186 19.18 -2.86 8.28
C HIS A 186 18.63 -2.94 9.71
N GLY A 187 17.93 -1.90 10.15
CA GLY A 187 17.31 -1.84 11.48
C GLY A 187 16.07 -2.74 11.64
N CYS A 188 15.56 -3.36 10.58
CA CYS A 188 14.31 -4.13 10.56
C CYS A 188 14.53 -5.62 10.23
N PRO A 189 15.19 -6.43 11.09
CA PRO A 189 15.64 -7.78 10.75
C PRO A 189 14.53 -8.82 10.56
N VAL A 190 13.31 -8.53 11.02
CA VAL A 190 12.16 -9.45 10.96
C VAL A 190 11.04 -8.98 10.05
N LEU A 191 11.34 -8.09 9.11
CA LEU A 191 10.34 -7.51 8.21
C LEU A 191 9.72 -8.57 7.29
N GLU A 192 8.39 -8.60 7.26
CA GLU A 192 7.55 -9.55 6.50
C GLU A 192 6.81 -8.87 5.34
N ASP A 193 6.41 -7.60 5.49
CA ASP A 193 5.69 -6.80 4.49
C ASP A 193 6.37 -5.43 4.30
N PHE A 194 6.83 -5.15 3.08
CA PHE A 194 7.49 -3.90 2.71
C PHE A 194 6.76 -3.20 1.57
N ARG A 195 6.41 -1.94 1.78
CA ARG A 195 5.90 -1.04 0.74
C ARG A 195 6.76 0.20 0.61
N ALA A 196 7.07 0.57 -0.62
CA ALA A 196 7.73 1.83 -0.94
C ALA A 196 7.12 2.48 -2.19
N TYR A 197 6.35 3.56 -1.98
CA TYR A 197 5.71 4.33 -3.04
C TYR A 197 6.29 5.74 -3.11
N HIS A 198 6.58 6.22 -4.32
CA HIS A 198 6.94 7.63 -4.56
C HIS A 198 8.06 8.11 -3.62
N ILE A 199 9.17 7.37 -3.58
CA ILE A 199 10.37 7.72 -2.79
C ILE A 199 11.28 8.62 -3.64
N PHE A 200 11.62 9.79 -3.12
CA PHE A 200 12.50 10.77 -3.72
C PHE A 200 13.85 10.76 -3.00
N LEU A 201 14.94 10.63 -3.76
CA LEU A 201 16.31 10.72 -3.24
C LEU A 201 16.99 11.94 -3.84
N ASP A 202 17.78 12.66 -3.04
CA ASP A 202 18.63 13.74 -3.57
C ASP A 202 19.85 13.21 -4.34
N ASN A 203 20.31 12.01 -4.01
CA ASN A 203 21.54 11.43 -4.53
C ASN A 203 21.33 10.04 -5.17
N LYS A 204 22.27 9.64 -6.04
CA LYS A 204 22.31 8.28 -6.61
C LYS A 204 22.59 7.21 -5.53
N LEU A 205 22.33 5.95 -5.87
CA LEU A 205 22.56 4.78 -5.01
C LEU A 205 24.02 4.29 -5.00
N ASP A 206 24.94 4.99 -5.64
CA ASP A 206 26.30 4.51 -5.88
C ASP A 206 27.02 4.22 -4.55
N GLY A 207 27.54 2.99 -4.41
CA GLY A 207 28.28 2.54 -3.22
C GLY A 207 27.43 2.21 -1.99
N VAL A 208 26.10 2.21 -2.06
CA VAL A 208 25.24 1.86 -0.92
C VAL A 208 24.94 0.36 -0.90
N GLU A 209 25.36 -0.30 0.18
CA GLU A 209 25.00 -1.70 0.43
C GLU A 209 23.64 -1.79 1.11
N PHE A 210 22.75 -2.60 0.54
CA PHE A 210 21.44 -2.88 1.10
C PHE A 210 21.41 -4.26 1.75
N PRO A 211 20.63 -4.44 2.84
CA PRO A 211 20.54 -5.74 3.51
C PRO A 211 19.84 -6.77 2.64
N THR A 212 20.14 -8.04 2.91
CA THR A 212 19.24 -9.13 2.49
C THR A 212 18.09 -9.23 3.49
N MET A 213 16.87 -9.42 2.98
CA MET A 213 15.67 -9.51 3.80
C MET A 213 15.10 -10.93 3.72
N PRO A 214 15.60 -11.89 4.54
CA PRO A 214 15.25 -13.30 4.40
C PRO A 214 13.82 -13.62 4.84
N LYS A 215 13.25 -12.83 5.75
CA LYS A 215 11.88 -12.99 6.26
C LYS A 215 10.83 -12.24 5.44
N LEU A 216 11.23 -11.49 4.42
CA LEU A 216 10.32 -10.67 3.64
C LEU A 216 9.47 -11.56 2.74
N VAL A 217 8.16 -11.54 2.97
CA VAL A 217 7.16 -12.34 2.26
C VAL A 217 6.50 -11.51 1.16
N ARG A 218 6.24 -10.22 1.45
CA ARG A 218 5.53 -9.31 0.55
C ARG A 218 6.35 -8.05 0.26
N ALA A 219 6.41 -7.68 -1.02
CA ALA A 219 6.91 -6.38 -1.45
C ALA A 219 5.89 -5.67 -2.36
N ASP A 220 5.78 -4.36 -2.19
CA ASP A 220 4.90 -3.50 -2.97
C ASP A 220 5.64 -2.21 -3.35
N LEU A 221 6.16 -2.15 -4.57
CA LEU A 221 7.07 -1.10 -5.03
C LEU A 221 6.46 -0.30 -6.19
N LYS A 222 6.24 1.00 -5.95
CA LYS A 222 5.82 1.96 -6.97
C LYS A 222 6.80 3.11 -6.99
N VAL A 223 7.84 2.96 -7.81
CA VAL A 223 8.97 3.89 -7.79
C VAL A 223 8.85 4.95 -8.87
N ASP A 224 9.12 6.22 -8.52
CA ASP A 224 9.06 7.36 -9.43
C ASP A 224 10.30 7.50 -10.33
N TYR A 225 10.26 8.43 -11.28
CA TYR A 225 11.23 8.59 -12.37
C TYR A 225 12.69 8.77 -11.95
N VAL A 226 12.95 9.07 -10.68
CA VAL A 226 14.28 9.47 -10.18
C VAL A 226 14.99 8.33 -9.45
N PHE A 227 14.26 7.32 -8.94
CA PHE A 227 14.82 6.29 -8.06
C PHE A 227 14.73 4.89 -8.67
N GLU A 228 15.82 4.11 -8.63
CA GLU A 228 15.81 2.69 -8.98
C GLU A 228 16.05 1.83 -7.75
N PHE A 229 14.96 1.44 -7.07
CA PHE A 229 15.08 0.56 -5.90
C PHE A 229 15.81 -0.77 -6.26
N PRO A 230 16.82 -1.19 -5.47
CA PRO A 230 17.61 -2.39 -5.74
C PRO A 230 16.76 -3.64 -5.49
N LEU A 231 16.25 -4.26 -6.57
CA LEU A 231 15.32 -5.39 -6.45
C LEU A 231 15.91 -6.62 -5.75
N LYS A 232 17.24 -6.71 -5.66
CA LYS A 232 17.91 -7.80 -4.91
C LYS A 232 17.41 -7.87 -3.46
N VAL A 233 17.08 -6.72 -2.85
CA VAL A 233 16.51 -6.64 -1.49
C VAL A 233 15.20 -7.40 -1.37
N VAL A 234 14.37 -7.40 -2.42
CA VAL A 234 13.05 -8.05 -2.45
C VAL A 234 13.05 -9.36 -3.24
N SER A 235 14.23 -9.94 -3.52
CA SER A 235 14.33 -11.16 -4.36
C SER A 235 13.78 -12.44 -3.71
N ASN A 236 13.60 -12.46 -2.38
CA ASN A 236 13.12 -13.63 -1.64
C ASN A 236 11.59 -13.70 -1.45
N VAL A 237 10.85 -12.69 -1.90
CA VAL A 237 9.41 -12.56 -1.62
C VAL A 237 8.54 -13.59 -2.34
N GLU A 238 7.38 -13.87 -1.77
CA GLU A 238 6.35 -14.75 -2.35
C GLU A 238 5.29 -13.95 -3.13
N TYR A 239 5.02 -12.72 -2.70
CA TYR A 239 4.14 -11.77 -3.38
C TYR A 239 4.91 -10.49 -3.70
N PHE A 240 4.89 -10.09 -4.98
CA PHE A 240 5.52 -8.87 -5.43
C PHE A 240 4.54 -8.05 -6.28
N ARG A 241 4.23 -6.84 -5.83
CA ARG A 241 3.59 -5.82 -6.66
C ARG A 241 4.64 -4.82 -7.12
N PHE A 242 4.72 -4.59 -8.41
CA PHE A 242 5.76 -3.75 -9.01
C PHE A 242 5.22 -2.88 -10.13
N PHE A 243 5.55 -1.59 -10.08
CA PHE A 243 5.32 -0.69 -11.21
C PHE A 243 6.50 -0.75 -12.19
N LEU A 244 6.31 -1.40 -13.33
CA LEU A 244 7.37 -1.63 -14.32
C LEU A 244 7.51 -0.40 -15.25
N LYS A 245 8.70 0.20 -15.25
CA LYS A 245 9.07 1.36 -16.11
C LYS A 245 10.17 1.01 -17.12
N LEU A 246 10.21 1.81 -18.20
CA LEU A 246 11.01 1.66 -19.44
C LEU A 246 12.53 1.48 -19.29
N LYS A 247 13.12 1.73 -18.11
CA LYS A 247 14.59 1.74 -17.94
C LYS A 247 15.15 0.52 -17.21
N LYS A 248 14.30 -0.40 -16.74
CA LYS A 248 14.77 -1.51 -15.92
C LYS A 248 15.19 -2.70 -16.76
N GLU A 249 16.49 -2.83 -16.99
CA GLU A 249 17.03 -3.95 -17.76
C GLU A 249 17.54 -5.11 -16.89
N SER A 250 17.80 -4.91 -15.60
CA SER A 250 18.28 -5.97 -14.71
C SER A 250 17.23 -6.39 -13.69
N PHE A 251 17.02 -7.71 -13.59
CA PHE A 251 16.16 -8.34 -12.60
C PHE A 251 16.97 -9.40 -11.85
N PRO A 252 16.87 -9.49 -10.52
CA PRO A 252 17.40 -10.63 -9.79
C PRO A 252 16.51 -11.86 -10.03
N ILE A 253 17.02 -13.05 -9.70
CA ILE A 253 16.19 -14.26 -9.67
C ILE A 253 15.27 -14.21 -8.45
N PHE A 254 13.97 -14.29 -8.69
CA PHE A 254 12.92 -14.34 -7.67
C PHE A 254 12.55 -15.81 -7.37
N LYS A 255 13.42 -16.50 -6.63
CA LYS A 255 13.34 -17.97 -6.42
C LYS A 255 12.07 -18.47 -5.73
N ASN A 256 11.39 -17.62 -4.96
CA ASN A 256 10.21 -17.96 -4.15
C ASN A 256 8.93 -17.27 -4.63
N LEU A 257 8.99 -16.47 -5.70
CA LEU A 257 7.86 -15.65 -6.09
C LEU A 257 6.74 -16.51 -6.70
N LEU A 258 5.57 -16.46 -6.06
CA LEU A 258 4.36 -17.19 -6.46
C LEU A 258 3.33 -16.26 -7.10
N HIS A 259 3.29 -15.00 -6.65
CA HIS A 259 2.31 -14.00 -7.08
C HIS A 259 3.01 -12.71 -7.54
N LEU A 260 2.82 -12.36 -8.80
CA LEU A 260 3.38 -11.13 -9.39
C LEU A 260 2.25 -10.23 -9.90
N GLU A 261 2.20 -9.00 -9.40
CA GLU A 261 1.29 -7.96 -9.88
C GLU A 261 2.09 -6.82 -10.52
N LEU A 262 2.01 -6.69 -11.84
CA LEU A 262 2.70 -5.66 -12.61
C LEU A 262 1.75 -4.54 -12.98
N HIS A 263 2.11 -3.32 -12.59
CA HIS A 263 1.48 -2.11 -13.10
C HIS A 263 2.35 -1.56 -14.21
N LEU A 264 1.79 -1.47 -15.43
CA LEU A 264 2.53 -1.12 -16.64
C LEU A 264 2.37 0.37 -16.95
N GLY A 265 3.47 1.02 -17.29
CA GLY A 265 3.47 2.42 -17.73
C GLY A 265 2.87 2.63 -19.13
N LEU A 266 2.76 3.89 -19.55
CA LEU A 266 2.17 4.29 -20.83
C LEU A 266 2.85 3.66 -22.06
N ASN A 267 4.13 3.36 -21.99
CA ASN A 267 4.85 2.66 -23.05
C ASN A 267 5.27 1.28 -22.52
N ILE A 268 4.52 0.25 -22.91
CA ILE A 268 4.73 -1.12 -22.43
C ILE A 268 5.83 -1.78 -23.26
N GLN A 269 6.96 -2.05 -22.61
CA GLN A 269 8.00 -2.89 -23.16
C GLN A 269 7.76 -4.36 -22.80
N TRP A 270 7.03 -5.05 -23.68
CA TRP A 270 6.68 -6.47 -23.47
C TRP A 270 7.90 -7.38 -23.28
N HIS A 271 9.02 -7.07 -23.93
CA HIS A 271 10.26 -7.81 -23.75
C HIS A 271 10.77 -7.75 -22.30
N LEU A 272 10.58 -6.64 -21.57
CA LEU A 272 10.92 -6.54 -20.14
C LEU A 272 9.99 -7.37 -19.28
N VAL A 273 8.69 -7.43 -19.61
CA VAL A 273 7.73 -8.31 -18.92
C VAL A 273 8.19 -9.77 -19.08
N ILE A 274 8.50 -10.20 -20.31
CA ILE A 274 8.97 -11.57 -20.58
C ILE A 274 10.31 -11.84 -19.89
N LYS A 275 11.24 -10.88 -19.92
CA LYS A 275 12.52 -10.97 -19.19
C LYS A 275 12.28 -11.12 -17.69
N MET A 276 11.37 -10.36 -17.10
CA MET A 276 11.06 -10.50 -15.68
C MET A 276 10.47 -11.88 -15.37
N LEU A 277 9.57 -12.39 -16.23
CA LEU A 277 8.99 -13.74 -16.07
C LEU A 277 10.06 -14.84 -16.11
N SER A 278 11.10 -14.71 -16.94
CA SER A 278 12.21 -15.68 -16.97
C SER A 278 13.01 -15.73 -15.67
N HIS A 279 12.89 -14.70 -14.82
CA HIS A 279 13.54 -14.65 -13.51
C HIS A 279 12.63 -15.12 -12.36
N CYS A 280 11.42 -15.61 -12.65
CA CYS A 280 10.43 -16.01 -11.64
C CYS A 280 10.08 -17.51 -11.78
N PRO A 281 10.98 -18.45 -11.45
CA PRO A 281 10.85 -19.86 -11.83
C PRO A 281 9.64 -20.59 -11.24
N LYS A 282 9.09 -20.14 -10.10
CA LYS A 282 7.95 -20.75 -9.39
C LYS A 282 6.64 -19.97 -9.54
N LEU A 283 6.59 -19.00 -10.44
CA LEU A 283 5.44 -18.09 -10.54
C LEU A 283 4.16 -18.83 -10.92
N GLU A 284 3.13 -18.74 -10.08
CA GLU A 284 1.83 -19.39 -10.30
C GLU A 284 0.74 -18.41 -10.72
N THR A 285 0.84 -17.13 -10.32
CA THR A 285 -0.17 -16.11 -10.61
C THR A 285 0.49 -14.83 -11.12
N ILE A 286 0.06 -14.37 -12.29
CA ILE A 286 0.41 -13.04 -12.82
C ILE A 286 -0.84 -12.17 -12.93
N MET A 287 -0.72 -10.92 -12.48
CA MET A 287 -1.71 -9.87 -12.67
C MET A 287 -1.07 -8.70 -13.41
N LEU A 288 -1.65 -8.29 -14.52
CA LEU A 288 -1.17 -7.14 -15.31
C LEU A 288 -2.19 -6.03 -15.24
N HIS A 289 -1.77 -4.84 -14.83
CA HIS A 289 -2.58 -3.63 -14.86
C HIS A 289 -2.10 -2.74 -16.00
N MET A 290 -2.90 -2.69 -17.07
CA MET A 290 -2.63 -1.83 -18.22
C MET A 290 -2.84 -0.35 -17.86
N PRO A 291 -2.11 0.58 -18.52
CA PRO A 291 -2.34 2.00 -18.36
C PRO A 291 -3.75 2.39 -18.82
N VAL A 292 -4.37 3.32 -18.10
CA VAL A 292 -5.74 3.78 -18.35
C VAL A 292 -5.81 4.74 -19.56
N GLU A 293 -4.70 5.38 -19.92
CA GLU A 293 -4.68 6.43 -20.95
C GLU A 293 -4.64 5.89 -22.40
N PRO A 294 -5.20 6.64 -23.36
CA PRO A 294 -5.44 6.15 -24.72
C PRO A 294 -4.17 6.00 -25.59
N PHE A 295 -3.09 6.74 -25.32
CA PHE A 295 -1.95 6.90 -26.23
C PHE A 295 -0.74 5.99 -25.96
N SER A 296 -0.95 4.72 -25.58
CA SER A 296 0.18 3.79 -25.49
C SER A 296 0.62 3.31 -26.88
N THR A 297 1.78 3.76 -27.36
CA THR A 297 2.44 3.19 -28.53
C THR A 297 3.23 1.97 -28.09
N THR A 298 2.91 0.78 -28.61
CA THR A 298 3.64 -0.44 -28.24
C THR A 298 3.75 -1.37 -29.45
N SER A 299 4.94 -1.92 -29.67
CA SER A 299 5.19 -3.01 -30.60
C SER A 299 5.39 -4.30 -29.82
N TRP A 300 4.57 -5.31 -30.11
CA TRP A 300 4.84 -6.66 -29.66
C TRP A 300 5.89 -7.27 -30.60
N ILE A 301 6.96 -7.81 -30.01
CA ILE A 301 7.94 -8.63 -30.70
C ILE A 301 7.79 -10.02 -30.11
N SER A 302 7.58 -11.02 -30.97
CA SER A 302 7.44 -12.40 -30.52
C SER A 302 8.68 -12.80 -29.71
N PRO A 303 8.51 -13.30 -28.47
CA PRO A 303 9.63 -13.80 -27.69
C PRO A 303 10.33 -14.94 -28.41
N GLN A 304 11.66 -14.98 -28.34
CA GLN A 304 12.45 -16.09 -28.90
C GLN A 304 12.35 -17.36 -28.06
N PHE A 305 11.94 -17.25 -26.80
CA PHE A 305 11.79 -18.36 -25.88
C PHE A 305 10.59 -18.15 -24.96
N VAL A 306 10.09 -19.24 -24.39
CA VAL A 306 9.01 -19.24 -23.41
C VAL A 306 9.64 -19.31 -22.01
N PRO A 307 9.36 -18.36 -21.10
CA PRO A 307 9.82 -18.47 -19.72
C PRO A 307 9.33 -19.77 -19.06
N HIS A 308 10.20 -20.44 -18.29
CA HIS A 308 9.87 -21.71 -17.62
C HIS A 308 8.56 -21.64 -16.82
N CYS A 309 8.35 -20.54 -16.08
CA CYS A 309 7.13 -20.36 -15.29
C CYS A 309 5.87 -20.29 -16.16
N VAL A 310 5.94 -19.65 -17.33
CA VAL A 310 4.82 -19.63 -18.29
C VAL A 310 4.57 -21.04 -18.80
N ALA A 311 5.62 -21.76 -19.20
CA ALA A 311 5.50 -23.10 -19.78
C ALA A 311 4.86 -24.12 -18.82
N SER A 312 5.29 -24.18 -17.55
CA SER A 312 4.98 -25.30 -16.64
C SER A 312 4.31 -24.94 -15.29
N GLN A 313 4.35 -23.68 -14.85
CA GLN A 313 3.94 -23.30 -13.48
C GLN A 313 2.70 -22.41 -13.42
N LEU A 314 2.50 -21.57 -14.42
CA LEU A 314 1.50 -20.51 -14.37
C LEU A 314 0.08 -21.08 -14.34
N LYS A 315 -0.63 -20.86 -13.23
CA LYS A 315 -2.01 -21.33 -13.00
C LYS A 315 -3.04 -20.24 -13.28
N ARG A 316 -2.72 -18.97 -13.00
CA ARG A 316 -3.65 -17.84 -13.13
C ARG A 316 -2.99 -16.65 -13.82
N CYS A 317 -3.67 -16.10 -14.82
CA CYS A 317 -3.29 -14.83 -15.42
C CYS A 317 -4.52 -13.92 -15.43
N SER A 318 -4.38 -12.72 -14.89
CA SER A 318 -5.43 -11.69 -14.92
C SER A 318 -4.90 -10.42 -15.56
N ILE A 319 -5.62 -9.89 -16.53
CA ILE A 319 -5.26 -8.64 -17.18
C ILE A 319 -6.35 -7.63 -16.89
N PHE A 320 -6.00 -6.62 -16.09
CA PHE A 320 -6.82 -5.48 -15.79
C PHE A 320 -6.62 -4.39 -16.82
N ASN A 321 -7.66 -3.59 -16.98
CA ASN A 321 -7.62 -2.43 -17.86
C ASN A 321 -7.39 -2.79 -19.33
N TYR A 322 -7.84 -3.98 -19.73
CA TYR A 322 -7.60 -4.50 -21.07
C TYR A 322 -8.35 -3.66 -22.13
N THR A 323 -7.61 -3.12 -23.09
CA THR A 323 -8.15 -2.25 -24.14
C THR A 323 -8.33 -2.97 -25.48
N GLY A 324 -7.67 -4.12 -25.66
CA GLY A 324 -7.74 -4.90 -26.90
C GLY A 324 -6.76 -4.44 -27.97
N ARG A 325 -5.71 -3.71 -27.59
CA ARG A 325 -4.62 -3.35 -28.51
C ARG A 325 -3.95 -4.61 -29.04
N LYS A 326 -3.41 -4.53 -30.27
CA LYS A 326 -2.74 -5.65 -30.93
C LYS A 326 -1.65 -6.28 -30.04
N SER A 327 -0.85 -5.48 -29.35
CA SER A 327 0.21 -5.99 -28.49
C SER A 327 -0.31 -6.71 -27.23
N GLU A 328 -1.38 -6.19 -26.60
CA GLU A 328 -2.07 -6.84 -25.48
C GLU A 328 -2.66 -8.19 -25.92
N LEU A 329 -3.28 -8.22 -27.10
CA LEU A 329 -3.83 -9.44 -27.72
C LEU A 329 -2.74 -10.47 -27.99
N GLN A 330 -1.60 -10.06 -28.53
CA GLN A 330 -0.48 -10.97 -28.80
C GLN A 330 0.12 -11.55 -27.51
N PHE A 331 0.31 -10.74 -26.46
CA PHE A 331 0.72 -11.24 -25.15
C PHE A 331 -0.29 -12.24 -24.57
N THR A 332 -1.57 -11.92 -24.69
CA THR A 332 -2.67 -12.78 -24.20
C THR A 332 -2.66 -14.13 -24.92
N LYS A 333 -2.54 -14.14 -26.26
CA LYS A 333 -2.38 -15.35 -27.07
C LYS A 333 -1.12 -16.12 -26.68
N PHE A 334 0.01 -15.44 -26.50
CA PHE A 334 1.26 -16.05 -26.05
C PHE A 334 1.08 -16.83 -24.74
N ILE A 335 0.41 -16.26 -23.73
CA ILE A 335 0.16 -16.97 -22.47
C ILE A 335 -0.75 -18.19 -22.69
N LEU A 336 -1.86 -18.04 -23.41
CA LEU A 336 -2.81 -19.13 -23.69
C LEU A 336 -2.18 -20.30 -24.45
N GLN A 337 -1.33 -20.00 -25.42
CA GLN A 337 -0.71 -20.99 -26.31
C GLN A 337 0.52 -21.68 -25.72
N ASN A 338 1.15 -21.10 -24.69
CA ASN A 338 2.39 -21.65 -24.13
C ASN A 338 2.21 -22.24 -22.73
N SER A 339 1.16 -21.88 -22.00
CA SER A 339 0.98 -22.31 -20.61
C SER A 339 0.23 -23.63 -20.48
N THR A 340 0.92 -24.71 -20.07
CA THR A 340 0.32 -26.05 -19.91
C THR A 340 -0.46 -26.21 -18.59
N ALA A 341 -0.05 -25.50 -17.54
CA ALA A 341 -0.67 -25.56 -16.21
C ALA A 341 -1.79 -24.53 -15.98
N LEU A 342 -2.10 -23.70 -16.98
CA LEU A 342 -3.01 -22.57 -16.84
C LEU A 342 -4.45 -23.03 -16.56
N GLN A 343 -4.99 -22.59 -15.42
CA GLN A 343 -6.34 -22.93 -14.99
C GLN A 343 -7.32 -21.80 -15.32
N THR A 344 -6.89 -20.55 -15.15
CA THR A 344 -7.77 -19.39 -15.36
C THR A 344 -7.04 -18.25 -16.06
N MET A 345 -7.62 -17.76 -17.15
CA MET A 345 -7.27 -16.51 -17.81
C MET A 345 -8.43 -15.54 -17.63
N THR A 346 -8.22 -14.42 -16.93
CA THR A 346 -9.29 -13.43 -16.70
C THR A 346 -8.93 -12.11 -17.36
N ILE A 347 -9.83 -11.60 -18.19
CA ILE A 347 -9.71 -10.29 -18.82
C ILE A 347 -10.72 -9.37 -18.14
N HIS A 348 -10.21 -8.39 -17.39
CA HIS A 348 -11.02 -7.36 -16.74
C HIS A 348 -11.06 -6.10 -17.60
N LYS A 349 -12.26 -5.66 -17.91
CA LYS A 349 -12.49 -4.54 -18.82
C LYS A 349 -12.28 -3.18 -18.12
N ILE A 350 -11.81 -2.18 -18.87
CA ILE A 350 -11.93 -0.76 -18.50
C ILE A 350 -13.30 -0.19 -18.93
N ARG A 351 -13.81 0.73 -18.10
CA ARG A 351 -14.88 1.71 -18.37
C ARG A 351 -14.84 2.26 -19.82
N PRO A 352 -15.97 2.60 -20.45
CA PRO A 352 -16.03 2.96 -21.87
C PRO A 352 -14.95 3.98 -22.27
N SER A 353 -14.00 3.57 -23.12
CA SER A 353 -13.08 4.51 -23.76
C SER A 353 -13.82 5.27 -24.85
N TYR A 354 -13.51 6.56 -25.01
CA TYR A 354 -14.12 7.44 -26.00
C TYR A 354 -13.80 7.09 -27.47
N SER A 355 -12.97 6.07 -27.74
CA SER A 355 -12.31 5.91 -29.04
C SER A 355 -12.29 4.50 -29.63
N SER A 356 -12.84 3.49 -28.96
CA SER A 356 -12.83 2.12 -29.49
C SER A 356 -14.23 1.68 -29.91
N ASN A 357 -14.43 1.60 -31.23
CA ASN A 357 -15.63 1.07 -31.87
C ASN A 357 -16.00 -0.28 -31.23
N HIS A 358 -17.27 -0.47 -30.86
CA HIS A 358 -17.77 -1.70 -30.24
C HIS A 358 -17.45 -2.94 -31.07
N GLN A 359 -17.37 -2.79 -32.39
CA GLN A 359 -17.08 -3.87 -33.33
C GLN A 359 -15.65 -4.40 -33.23
N SER A 360 -14.64 -3.54 -33.07
CA SER A 360 -13.24 -3.98 -32.93
C SER A 360 -13.01 -4.72 -31.61
N LYS A 361 -13.71 -4.31 -30.54
CA LYS A 361 -13.70 -5.03 -29.25
C LYS A 361 -14.31 -6.42 -29.38
N PHE A 362 -15.45 -6.54 -30.05
CA PHE A 362 -16.12 -7.82 -30.24
C PHE A 362 -15.24 -8.79 -31.05
N GLN A 363 -14.65 -8.32 -32.15
CA GLN A 363 -13.72 -9.11 -32.96
C GLN A 363 -12.52 -9.61 -32.13
N MET A 364 -11.90 -8.74 -31.33
CA MET A 364 -10.79 -9.13 -30.47
C MET A 364 -11.20 -10.20 -29.44
N LEU A 365 -12.39 -10.08 -28.82
CA LEU A 365 -12.89 -11.08 -27.88
C LEU A 365 -13.14 -12.42 -28.56
N GLN A 366 -13.70 -12.41 -29.78
CA GLN A 366 -13.86 -13.61 -30.60
C GLN A 366 -12.50 -14.24 -30.91
N GLU A 367 -11.50 -13.44 -31.28
CA GLU A 367 -10.13 -13.94 -31.51
C GLU A 367 -9.52 -14.62 -30.29
N LEU A 368 -9.79 -14.11 -29.08
CA LEU A 368 -9.32 -14.73 -27.84
C LEU A 368 -10.05 -16.03 -27.50
N VAL A 369 -11.36 -16.09 -27.74
CA VAL A 369 -12.17 -17.29 -27.53
C VAL A 369 -11.73 -18.41 -28.48
N MET A 370 -11.44 -18.07 -29.74
CA MET A 370 -10.99 -19.01 -30.76
C MET A 370 -9.49 -19.36 -30.66
N CYS A 371 -8.74 -18.67 -29.79
CA CYS A 371 -7.31 -18.93 -29.61
C CYS A 371 -7.09 -20.34 -29.01
N PRO A 372 -6.23 -21.18 -29.60
CA PRO A 372 -5.94 -22.49 -29.06
C PRO A 372 -5.27 -22.35 -27.69
N LYS A 373 -5.73 -23.16 -26.74
CA LYS A 373 -5.23 -23.18 -25.36
C LYS A 373 -4.36 -24.41 -25.18
N ASN A 374 -3.15 -24.23 -24.67
CA ASN A 374 -2.26 -25.36 -24.39
C ASN A 374 -2.70 -26.16 -23.15
N SER A 375 -3.40 -25.50 -22.22
CA SER A 375 -4.01 -26.18 -21.08
C SER A 375 -5.48 -26.49 -21.32
N ALA A 376 -5.84 -27.77 -21.28
CA ALA A 376 -7.22 -28.23 -21.35
C ALA A 376 -8.07 -27.76 -20.15
N LYS A 377 -7.44 -27.41 -19.02
CA LYS A 377 -8.13 -26.92 -17.82
C LYS A 377 -8.40 -25.40 -17.87
N CYS A 378 -7.85 -24.68 -18.85
CA CYS A 378 -7.91 -23.22 -18.89
C CYS A 378 -9.32 -22.68 -19.20
N LYS A 379 -9.92 -22.04 -18.19
CA LYS A 379 -11.13 -21.23 -18.35
C LYS A 379 -10.76 -19.79 -18.70
N LEU A 380 -11.27 -19.29 -19.83
CA LEU A 380 -11.15 -17.89 -20.22
C LEU A 380 -12.40 -17.15 -19.75
N LEU A 381 -12.22 -16.15 -18.89
CA LEU A 381 -13.27 -15.38 -18.24
C LEU A 381 -13.16 -13.90 -18.62
N PHE A 382 -14.30 -13.27 -18.85
CA PHE A 382 -14.40 -11.82 -19.09
C PHE A 382 -15.20 -11.20 -17.94
N LYS A 383 -14.63 -10.20 -17.27
CA LYS A 383 -15.21 -9.56 -16.08
C LYS A 383 -15.28 -8.04 -16.20
#